data_AF-A0A1D6JPN2-F1
#
_entry.id   AF-A0A1D6JPN2-F1
#
_cell.length_a   1.000
_cell.length_b   1.000
_cell.length_c   1.000
_cell.angle_alpha   90.00
_cell.angle_beta   90.00
_cell.angle_gamma   90.00
#
_symmetry.space_group_name_H-M   'P 1'
#
loop_
_entity.id
_entity.type
_entity.pdbx_description
1 polymer ?
#
loop_
_entity_poly.entity_id
_entity_poly.type
_entity_poly.pdbx_seq_one_letter_code
_entity_poly.pdbx_strand_id
1 'polypeptide(L)'
;MEQQTISIAKAAITIVLILGTSVLAAVNPIAGCYDALKFPRGRNIVGCRSQGTPDILSVLCIVICQKLIGDYDRVSLPTKHPQNLIISSEKAKSIVQDITKVRLENSLV
;
A
#
# COMPACT_ATOMS: atom_id res chain seq x y z
N MET A 1 -9.41 7.29 -15.45
CA MET A 1 -9.70 5.96 -14.87
C MET A 1 -10.90 5.34 -15.55
N GLU A 2 -12.06 6.00 -15.55
CA GLU A 2 -13.27 5.50 -16.23
C GLU A 2 -13.14 5.46 -17.76
N GLN A 3 -12.74 6.57 -18.39
CA GLN A 3 -12.55 6.63 -19.84
C GLN A 3 -11.37 5.81 -20.39
N GLN A 4 -10.48 5.30 -19.52
CA GLN A 4 -9.24 4.57 -19.89
C GLN A 4 -8.36 5.24 -20.97
N THR A 5 -8.48 6.57 -21.11
CA THR A 5 -7.84 7.34 -22.15
C THR A 5 -7.20 8.59 -21.54
N ILE A 6 -5.98 8.91 -21.95
CA ILE A 6 -5.31 10.18 -21.63
C ILE A 6 -5.19 10.99 -22.91
N SER A 7 -5.83 12.16 -22.94
CA SER A 7 -5.68 13.12 -24.04
C SER A 7 -4.75 14.26 -23.63
N ILE A 8 -3.80 14.58 -24.50
CA ILE A 8 -2.85 15.66 -24.32
C ILE A 8 -3.02 16.60 -25.51
N ALA A 9 -3.46 17.82 -25.23
CA ALA A 9 -3.53 18.91 -26.21
C ALA A 9 -2.56 20.02 -25.79
N LYS A 10 -1.47 20.18 -26.54
CA LYS A 10 -0.43 21.17 -26.24
C LYS A 10 0.26 21.63 -27.52
N ALA A 11 0.49 22.94 -27.67
CA ALA A 11 1.25 23.53 -28.77
C ALA A 11 0.85 22.99 -30.17
N ALA A 12 -0.46 22.98 -30.46
CA ALA A 12 -1.07 22.45 -31.69
C ALA A 12 -0.92 20.93 -31.93
N ILE A 13 -0.32 20.18 -31.01
CA ILE A 13 -0.29 18.72 -31.04
C ILE A 13 -1.42 18.20 -30.15
N THR A 14 -2.24 17.32 -30.72
CA THR A 14 -3.28 16.57 -30.00
C THR A 14 -2.95 15.10 -30.08
N ILE A 15 -2.68 14.48 -28.94
CA ILE A 15 -2.39 13.04 -28.83
C ILE A 15 -3.42 12.42 -27.90
N VAL A 16 -3.91 11.24 -28.28
CA VAL A 16 -4.82 10.43 -27.48
C VAL A 16 -4.17 9.08 -27.24
N LEU A 17 -3.93 8.74 -25.97
CA LEU A 17 -3.33 7.48 -25.54
C LEU A 17 -4.39 6.63 -24.86
N ILE A 18 -4.56 5.39 -25.32
CA ILE A 18 -5.46 4.41 -24.71
C ILE A 18 -4.65 3.56 -23.73
N LEU A 19 -5.10 3.45 -22.49
CA LEU A 19 -4.39 2.77 -21.39
C LEU A 19 -5.34 1.89 -20.58
N GLY A 20 -5.10 0.57 -20.63
CA GLY A 20 -5.84 -0.44 -19.87
C GLY A 20 -5.21 -0.77 -18.51
N THR A 21 -4.84 0.25 -17.72
CA THR A 21 -4.17 0.06 -16.44
C THR A 21 -5.15 0.03 -15.26
N SER A 22 -4.93 -0.87 -14.30
CA SER A 22 -5.64 -0.89 -13.03
C SER A 22 -4.96 0.06 -12.02
N VAL A 23 -5.75 0.65 -11.13
CA VAL A 23 -5.27 1.60 -10.12
C VAL A 23 -5.46 1.00 -8.73
N LEU A 24 -4.36 0.79 -8.01
CA LEU A 24 -4.36 0.46 -6.59
C LEU A 24 -3.80 1.66 -5.82
N ALA A 25 -4.57 2.18 -4.86
CA ALA A 25 -4.17 3.32 -4.04
C ALA A 25 -4.39 3.00 -2.55
N ALA A 26 -3.38 3.31 -1.73
CA ALA A 26 -3.47 3.28 -0.29
C ALA A 26 -3.26 4.70 0.24
N VAL A 27 -4.15 5.16 1.12
CA VAL A 27 -4.13 6.53 1.64
C VAL A 27 -4.41 6.51 3.14
N ASN A 28 -3.64 7.29 3.90
CA ASN A 28 -3.87 7.47 5.33
C ASN A 28 -5.02 8.46 5.58
N PRO A 29 -5.83 8.25 6.63
CA PRO A 29 -6.92 9.17 6.95
C PRO A 29 -6.40 10.54 7.44
N ILE A 30 -7.16 11.62 7.19
CA ILE A 30 -6.77 13.02 7.48
C ILE A 30 -6.30 13.22 8.93
N ALA A 31 -7.02 12.64 9.89
CA ALA A 31 -6.79 12.83 11.32
C ALA A 31 -5.89 11.74 11.93
N GLY A 32 -5.16 10.97 11.10
CA GLY A 32 -4.36 9.82 11.55
C GLY A 32 -5.18 8.62 12.05
N CYS A 33 -6.46 8.81 12.35
CA CYS A 33 -7.42 7.77 12.70
C CYS A 33 -8.68 7.90 11.83
N TYR A 34 -9.24 6.75 11.50
CA TYR A 34 -10.49 6.66 10.75
C TYR A 34 -11.70 6.95 11.65
N ASP A 35 -12.45 7.99 11.31
CA ASP A 35 -13.67 8.40 12.01
C ASP A 35 -14.92 7.82 11.30
N ALA A 36 -15.60 6.89 11.97
CA ALA A 36 -16.75 6.18 11.41
C ALA A 36 -17.96 7.11 11.17
N LEU A 37 -18.10 8.18 11.95
CA LEU A 37 -19.21 9.14 11.82
C LEU A 37 -19.04 10.07 10.61
N LYS A 38 -17.84 10.11 10.03
CA LYS A 38 -17.52 10.90 8.84
C LYS A 38 -17.72 10.14 7.53
N PHE A 39 -18.04 8.84 7.60
CA PHE A 39 -18.41 8.00 6.47
C PHE A 39 -19.90 8.16 6.12
N PRO A 40 -20.33 8.17 4.83
CA PRO A 40 -19.68 7.67 3.60
C PRO A 40 -19.22 8.77 2.62
N ARG A 41 -19.17 10.04 3.05
CA ARG A 41 -19.00 11.17 2.12
C ARG A 41 -17.56 11.68 1.99
N GLY A 42 -16.56 10.81 1.93
CA GLY A 42 -15.17 11.19 1.60
C GLY A 42 -14.43 12.13 2.57
N ARG A 43 -14.95 12.39 3.79
CA ARG A 43 -14.32 13.33 4.75
C ARG A 43 -13.12 12.79 5.50
N ASN A 44 -12.86 11.49 5.38
CA ASN A 44 -11.72 10.85 6.01
C ASN A 44 -10.47 10.89 5.15
N ILE A 45 -10.54 11.34 3.89
CA ILE A 45 -9.41 11.37 2.95
C ILE A 45 -9.24 12.79 2.41
N VAL A 46 -8.03 13.36 2.53
CA VAL A 46 -7.73 14.70 2.01
C VAL A 46 -7.87 14.67 0.49
N GLY A 47 -8.58 15.63 -0.09
CA GLY A 47 -8.73 15.74 -1.54
C GLY A 47 -9.92 14.98 -2.15
N CYS A 48 -10.61 14.13 -1.39
CA CYS A 48 -11.88 13.50 -1.81
C CYS A 48 -13.12 14.37 -1.54
N ARG A 49 -12.92 15.67 -1.26
CA ARG A 49 -13.96 16.69 -1.22
C ARG A 49 -13.40 18.00 -1.72
N SER A 50 -13.67 18.30 -2.98
CA SER A 50 -13.91 19.67 -3.40
C SER A 50 -15.39 19.77 -3.73
N GLN A 51 -16.10 20.77 -3.20
CA GLN A 51 -17.47 21.05 -3.62
C GLN A 51 -17.51 21.13 -5.16
N GLY A 52 -18.16 20.16 -5.83
CA GLY A 52 -18.43 20.22 -7.27
C GLY A 52 -17.52 19.40 -8.20
N THR A 53 -16.59 18.57 -7.71
CA THR A 53 -15.85 17.60 -8.56
C THR A 53 -16.34 16.17 -8.32
N PRO A 54 -16.48 15.31 -9.35
CA PRO A 54 -16.75 13.89 -9.13
C PRO A 54 -15.59 13.29 -8.32
N ASP A 55 -15.92 12.74 -7.16
CA ASP A 55 -14.94 12.20 -6.22
C ASP A 55 -14.20 11.03 -6.88
N ILE A 56 -12.86 10.97 -6.80
CA ILE A 56 -12.10 9.80 -7.28
C ILE A 56 -12.56 8.47 -6.66
N LEU A 57 -13.29 8.55 -5.54
CA LEU A 57 -13.97 7.44 -4.89
C LEU A 57 -15.13 6.87 -5.72
N SER A 58 -15.82 7.67 -6.54
CA SER A 58 -16.94 7.21 -7.36
C SER A 58 -16.49 6.34 -8.54
N VAL A 59 -15.25 6.49 -8.98
CA VAL A 59 -14.63 5.68 -10.04
C VAL A 59 -13.78 4.54 -9.48
N LEU A 60 -13.73 4.37 -8.15
CA LEU A 60 -13.09 3.23 -7.50
C LEU A 60 -14.13 2.15 -7.23
N CYS A 61 -13.93 0.97 -7.82
CA CYS A 61 -14.88 -0.13 -7.69
C CYS A 61 -14.92 -0.74 -6.28
N ILE A 62 -13.77 -0.74 -5.59
CA ILE A 62 -13.62 -1.34 -4.26
C ILE A 62 -12.85 -0.36 -3.37
N VAL A 63 -13.44 -0.03 -2.21
CA VAL A 63 -12.79 0.76 -1.16
C VAL A 63 -12.67 -0.12 0.08
N ILE A 64 -11.44 -0.37 0.54
CA ILE A 64 -11.16 -1.13 1.77
C ILE A 64 -10.64 -0.16 2.82
N CYS A 65 -11.34 -0.05 3.95
CA CYS A 65 -10.90 0.74 5.09
C CYS A 65 -10.34 -0.18 6.18
N GLN A 66 -9.01 -0.16 6.38
CA GLN A 66 -8.38 -0.88 7.47
C GLN A 66 -8.40 0.00 8.73
N LYS A 67 -9.07 -0.48 9.78
CA LYS A 67 -9.10 0.17 11.10
C LYS A 67 -8.35 -0.72 12.09
N LEU A 68 -7.32 -0.16 12.72
CA LEU A 68 -6.70 -0.80 13.88
C LEU A 68 -7.66 -0.70 15.06
N ILE A 69 -8.10 -1.84 15.57
CA ILE A 69 -8.88 -1.94 16.79
C ILE A 69 -7.95 -2.55 17.83
N GLY A 70 -7.68 -1.79 18.90
CA GLY A 70 -6.95 -2.30 20.06
C GLY A 70 -7.87 -3.23 20.85
N ASP A 71 -7.88 -4.51 20.50
CA ASP A 71 -8.57 -5.53 21.29
C ASP A 71 -7.58 -6.04 22.34
N TYR A 72 -7.65 -5.49 23.56
CA TYR A 72 -6.77 -5.87 24.67
C TYR A 72 -6.94 -7.34 25.10
N ASP A 73 -8.05 -7.99 24.72
CA ASP A 73 -8.34 -9.39 25.05
C ASP A 73 -7.90 -10.40 23.96
N ARG A 74 -7.41 -9.95 22.79
CA ARG A 74 -6.90 -10.84 21.71
C ARG A 74 -5.38 -10.87 21.60
N VAL A 75 -4.68 -10.67 22.71
CA VAL A 75 -3.20 -10.71 22.78
C VAL A 75 -2.61 -12.11 22.52
N SER A 76 -3.44 -13.15 22.38
CA SER A 76 -2.95 -14.50 22.07
C SER A 76 -2.66 -14.76 20.58
N LEU A 77 -3.08 -13.89 19.62
CA LEU A 77 -3.07 -14.26 18.19
C LEU A 77 -2.46 -13.31 17.13
N PRO A 78 -1.93 -12.09 17.36
CA PRO A 78 -1.15 -11.38 16.33
C PRO A 78 0.36 -11.36 16.59
N THR A 79 0.87 -11.94 17.68
CA THR A 79 2.28 -11.84 18.08
C THR A 79 3.19 -12.89 17.46
N LYS A 80 2.64 -14.00 16.91
CA LYS A 80 3.45 -15.04 16.26
C LYS A 80 3.95 -14.66 14.87
N HIS A 81 3.27 -13.73 14.18
CA HIS A 81 3.61 -13.37 12.80
C HIS A 81 4.90 -12.57 12.64
N PRO A 82 5.23 -11.56 13.49
CA PRO A 82 6.52 -10.87 13.36
C PRO A 82 7.69 -11.68 13.92
N GLN A 83 7.48 -12.57 14.90
CA GLN A 83 8.56 -13.33 15.53
C GLN A 83 9.23 -14.33 14.58
N ASN A 84 8.47 -14.92 13.65
CA ASN A 84 9.04 -15.77 12.59
C ASN A 84 9.75 -14.97 11.49
N LEU A 85 9.52 -13.66 11.43
CA LEU A 85 10.17 -12.74 10.48
C LEU A 85 11.44 -12.10 11.07
N ILE A 86 11.57 -12.09 12.39
CA ILE A 86 12.74 -11.62 13.12
C ILE A 86 13.69 -12.80 13.30
N ILE A 87 14.73 -12.86 12.48
CA ILE A 87 15.81 -13.84 12.65
C ILE A 87 16.59 -13.47 13.91
N SER A 88 16.84 -14.43 14.81
CA SER A 88 17.67 -14.18 16.00
C SER A 88 19.10 -13.82 15.60
N SER A 89 19.81 -13.09 16.47
CA SER A 89 21.20 -12.66 16.23
C SER A 89 22.12 -13.85 15.96
N GLU A 90 21.88 -14.98 16.62
CA GLU A 90 22.65 -16.21 16.55
C GLU A 90 22.44 -16.90 15.21
N LYS A 91 21.18 -16.98 14.76
CA LYS A 91 20.81 -17.56 13.46
C LYS A 91 21.29 -16.70 12.29
N ALA A 92 21.33 -15.38 12.46
CA ALA A 92 21.92 -14.48 11.47
C ALA A 92 23.45 -14.70 11.35
N LYS A 93 24.16 -14.88 12.48
CA LYS A 93 25.60 -15.17 12.49
C LYS A 93 25.94 -16.49 11.81
N SER A 94 25.15 -17.55 12.06
CA SER A 94 25.39 -18.85 11.43
C SER A 94 25.20 -18.78 9.91
N ILE A 95 24.15 -18.09 9.44
CA ILE A 95 23.90 -17.90 8.00
C ILE A 95 25.05 -17.15 7.33
N VAL A 96 25.58 -16.10 7.97
CA VAL A 96 26.73 -15.35 7.44
C VAL A 96 27.96 -16.24 7.34
N GLN A 97 28.24 -17.05 8.37
CA GLN A 97 29.37 -17.98 8.37
C GLN A 97 29.26 -19.02 7.25
N ASP A 98 28.08 -19.60 7.05
CA ASP A 98 27.82 -20.57 5.98
C ASP A 98 28.01 -19.95 4.59
N ILE A 99 27.55 -18.70 4.38
CA ILE A 99 27.75 -17.98 3.12
C ILE A 99 29.25 -17.73 2.85
N THR A 100 30.02 -17.32 3.86
CA THR A 100 31.47 -17.15 3.70
C THR A 100 32.19 -18.46 3.40
N LYS A 101 31.74 -19.57 3.99
CA LYS A 101 32.31 -20.90 3.74
C LYS A 101 32.06 -21.34 2.30
N VAL A 102 30.83 -21.22 1.80
CA VAL A 102 30.49 -21.53 0.41
C VAL A 102 31.24 -20.63 -0.58
N ARG A 103 31.43 -19.34 -0.25
CA ARG A 103 32.24 -18.43 -1.07
C ARG A 103 33.70 -18.85 -1.15
N LEU A 104 34.28 -19.31 -0.05
CA LEU A 104 35.66 -19.80 -0.01
C LEU A 104 35.81 -21.09 -0.81
N GLU A 105 34.88 -22.03 -0.65
CA GLU A 105 34.86 -23.29 -1.39
C GLU A 105 34.74 -23.06 -2.91
N ASN A 106 33.89 -22.11 -3.33
CA ASN A 106 33.72 -21.76 -4.74
C ASN A 106 34.87 -20.91 -5.33
N SER A 107 35.72 -20.31 -4.49
CA SER A 107 36.90 -19.55 -4.95
C SER A 107 38.14 -20.42 -5.11
N LEU A 108 38.09 -21.65 -4.60
CA LEU A 108 39.17 -22.64 -4.67
C LEU A 108 38.95 -23.68 -5.79
N VAL A 109 37.85 -23.54 -6.55
CA VAL A 109 37.55 -24.25 -7.80
C VAL A 109 37.77 -23.31 -8.97
#